data_AF-A0A7R8ZTM9-F1
#
_entry.id   AF-A0A7R8ZTM9-F1
#
_cell.length_a   1.000
_cell.length_b   1.000
_cell.length_c   1.000
_cell.angle_alpha   90.00
_cell.angle_beta   90.00
_cell.angle_gamma   90.00
#
_symmetry.space_group_name_H-M   'P 1'
#
loop_
_entity.id
_entity.type
_entity.pdbx_description
1 polymer ?
#
loop_
_entity_poly.entity_id
_entity_poly.type
_entity_poly.pdbx_seq_one_letter_code
_entity_poly.pdbx_strand_id
1 'polypeptide(L)'
;MLFTLGVGSAVGLISTSIIIVHDHFPRFSKFWITTFFCIVGFLAGIPYVTPGGPYILSLVNFFGGGFCIFVIATVEIIAIVLTYGIQRLSIDTQFMLGTYPSWFWRFTWTFTSPLLLLVILVYALSTLEVPVYQDAYHFSPGVLGE
;
A
#
# COMPACT_ATOMS: atom_id res chain seq x y z
N MET A 1 -19.24 -10.24 -10.05
CA MET A 1 -17.83 -10.04 -10.46
C MET A 1 -17.11 -9.02 -9.59
N LEU A 2 -17.63 -7.79 -9.40
CA LEU A 2 -16.99 -6.78 -8.54
C LEU A 2 -16.82 -7.23 -7.08
N PHE A 3 -17.83 -7.89 -6.52
CA PHE A 3 -17.76 -8.41 -5.15
C PHE A 3 -16.61 -9.41 -4.95
N THR A 4 -16.49 -10.40 -5.85
CA THR A 4 -15.44 -11.42 -5.75
C THR A 4 -14.04 -10.84 -5.96
N LEU A 5 -13.89 -9.83 -6.82
CA LEU A 5 -12.63 -9.11 -7.01
C LEU A 5 -12.25 -8.31 -5.75
N GLY A 6 -13.20 -7.58 -5.17
CA GLY A 6 -12.98 -6.80 -3.95
C GLY A 6 -12.62 -7.69 -2.76
N VAL A 7 -13.34 -8.80 -2.57
CA VAL A 7 -13.07 -9.77 -1.49
C VAL A 7 -11.68 -10.39 -1.64
N GLY A 8 -11.29 -10.79 -2.86
CA GLY A 8 -9.96 -11.36 -3.12
C GLY A 8 -8.82 -10.42 -2.72
N SER A 9 -8.89 -9.16 -3.14
CA SER A 9 -7.89 -8.14 -2.78
C SER A 9 -7.85 -7.86 -1.27
N ALA A 10 -9.02 -7.73 -0.62
CA ALA A 10 -9.11 -7.44 0.81
C ALA A 10 -8.56 -8.59 1.67
N VAL A 11 -8.84 -9.84 1.30
CA VAL A 11 -8.31 -11.03 2.00
C VAL A 11 -6.78 -11.06 1.94
N GLY A 12 -6.18 -10.70 0.80
CA GLY A 12 -4.72 -10.59 0.68
C GLY A 12 -4.11 -9.59 1.65
N LEU A 13 -4.64 -8.36 1.71
CA LEU A 13 -4.15 -7.30 2.60
C LEU A 13 -4.29 -7.66 4.08
N ILE A 14 -5.46 -8.19 4.48
CA ILE A 14 -5.73 -8.57 5.87
C ILE A 14 -4.86 -9.77 6.28
N SER A 15 -4.69 -10.77 5.41
CA SER A 15 -3.88 -11.94 5.70
C SER A 15 -2.42 -11.57 5.93
N THR A 16 -1.85 -10.71 5.08
CA THR A 16 -0.47 -10.21 5.26
C THR A 16 -0.33 -9.48 6.61
N SER A 17 -1.29 -8.64 6.96
CA SER A 17 -1.29 -7.92 8.25
C SER A 17 -1.33 -8.87 9.44
N ILE A 18 -2.19 -9.90 9.40
CA ILE A 18 -2.29 -10.92 10.45
C ILE A 18 -0.97 -11.71 10.59
N ILE A 19 -0.36 -12.09 9.47
CA ILE A 19 0.91 -12.85 9.47
C ILE A 19 2.03 -12.00 10.06
N ILE A 20 2.18 -10.74 9.67
CA ILE A 20 3.21 -9.83 10.23
C ILE A 20 3.08 -9.73 11.76
N VAL A 21 1.85 -9.56 12.27
CA VAL A 21 1.62 -9.47 13.72
C VAL A 21 1.91 -10.79 14.42
N HIS A 22 1.52 -11.91 13.82
CA HIS A 22 1.78 -13.24 14.36
C HIS A 22 3.27 -13.58 14.39
N ASP A 23 4.03 -13.20 13.37
CA ASP A 23 5.47 -13.43 13.29
C ASP A 23 6.24 -12.64 14.37
N HIS A 24 5.77 -11.44 14.72
CA HIS A 24 6.34 -10.66 15.81
C HIS A 24 5.92 -11.17 17.20
N PHE A 25 4.68 -11.67 17.34
CA PHE A 25 4.14 -12.17 18.60
C PHE A 25 3.66 -13.63 18.51
N PRO A 26 4.59 -14.62 18.42
CA PRO A 26 4.25 -16.03 18.20
C PRO A 26 3.51 -16.69 19.38
N ARG A 27 3.42 -16.01 20.53
CA ARG A 27 2.71 -16.50 21.72
C ARG A 27 1.19 -16.40 21.60
N PHE A 28 0.67 -15.48 20.77
CA PHE A 28 -0.77 -15.34 20.59
C PHE A 28 -1.25 -16.27 19.49
N SER A 29 -2.34 -17.01 19.77
CA SER A 29 -2.98 -17.83 18.75
C SER A 29 -3.50 -16.96 17.61
N LYS A 30 -3.30 -17.43 16.37
CA LYS A 30 -3.83 -16.80 15.14
C LYS A 30 -5.31 -16.46 15.25
N PHE A 31 -6.09 -17.28 15.96
CA PHE A 31 -7.51 -17.05 16.18
C PHE A 31 -7.79 -15.69 16.81
N TRP A 32 -7.10 -15.35 17.91
CA TRP A 32 -7.30 -14.09 18.61
C TRP A 32 -6.90 -12.88 17.78
N ILE A 33 -5.80 -12.99 17.03
CA ILE A 33 -5.32 -11.93 16.13
C ILE A 33 -6.35 -11.69 15.01
N THR A 34 -6.84 -12.75 14.36
CA THR A 34 -7.84 -12.63 13.30
C THR A 34 -9.14 -12.03 13.81
N THR A 35 -9.64 -12.45 14.98
CA THR A 35 -10.84 -11.87 15.59
C THR A 35 -10.67 -10.38 15.87
N PHE A 36 -9.50 -9.97 16.36
CA PHE A 36 -9.19 -8.55 16.57
C PHE A 36 -9.25 -7.74 15.26
N PHE A 37 -8.58 -8.20 14.20
CA PHE A 37 -8.63 -7.53 12.89
C PHE A 37 -10.04 -7.48 12.31
N CYS A 38 -10.86 -8.51 12.52
CA CYS A 38 -12.26 -8.53 12.11
C CYS A 38 -13.09 -7.46 12.83
N ILE A 39 -12.96 -7.37 14.15
CA ILE A 39 -13.66 -6.35 14.96
C ILE A 39 -13.23 -4.95 14.55
N VAL A 40 -11.93 -4.70 14.43
CA VAL A 40 -11.39 -3.39 14.02
C VAL A 40 -11.85 -3.04 12.61
N GLY A 41 -11.80 -3.99 11.67
CA GLY A 41 -12.27 -3.80 10.30
C GLY A 41 -13.77 -3.49 10.22
N PHE A 42 -14.60 -4.16 11.04
CA PHE A 42 -16.03 -3.87 11.13
C PHE A 42 -16.29 -2.46 11.65
N LEU A 43 -15.62 -2.05 12.73
CA LEU A 43 -15.75 -0.70 13.30
C LEU A 43 -15.27 0.38 12.33
N ALA A 44 -14.15 0.16 11.64
CA ALA A 44 -13.66 1.05 10.60
C ALA A 44 -14.59 1.10 9.37
N GLY A 45 -15.41 0.07 9.16
CA GLY A 45 -16.43 0.00 8.12
C GLY A 45 -17.65 0.90 8.37
N ILE A 46 -18.01 1.15 9.63
CA ILE A 46 -19.24 1.88 10.02
C ILE A 46 -19.32 3.28 9.39
N PRO A 47 -18.27 4.13 9.41
CA PRO A 47 -18.32 5.46 8.81
C PRO A 47 -18.65 5.44 7.31
N TYR A 48 -18.24 4.40 6.59
CA TYR A 48 -18.45 4.30 5.13
C TYR A 48 -19.90 4.00 4.73
N VAL A 49 -20.74 3.52 5.65
CA VAL A 49 -22.16 3.21 5.37
C VAL A 49 -23.07 4.42 5.65
N THR A 50 -22.53 5.48 6.25
CA THR A 50 -23.28 6.71 6.52
C THR A 50 -23.53 7.53 5.23
N PRO A 51 -24.46 8.51 5.22
CA PRO A 51 -24.67 9.38 4.06
C PRO A 51 -23.42 10.16 3.62
N GLY A 52 -22.47 10.41 4.54
CA GLY A 52 -21.16 11.01 4.25
C GLY A 52 -20.06 9.99 3.87
N GLY A 53 -20.38 8.70 3.78
CA GLY A 53 -19.44 7.63 3.48
C GLY A 53 -18.61 7.82 2.19
N PRO A 54 -19.22 8.25 1.06
CA PRO A 54 -18.48 8.53 -0.17
C PRO A 54 -17.40 9.60 -0.02
N TYR A 55 -17.62 10.59 0.85
CA TYR A 55 -16.66 11.65 1.14
C TYR A 55 -15.44 11.09 1.90
N ILE A 56 -15.68 10.31 2.96
CA ILE A 56 -14.61 9.64 3.72
C ILE A 56 -13.84 8.68 2.81
N LEU A 57 -14.54 7.94 1.94
CA LEU A 57 -13.93 7.04 0.97
C LEU A 57 -13.00 7.77 0.01
N SER A 58 -13.40 8.93 -0.51
CA SER A 58 -12.57 9.72 -1.41
C SER A 58 -11.30 10.23 -0.70
N LEU A 59 -11.43 10.69 0.53
CA LEU A 59 -10.31 11.16 1.34
C LEU A 59 -9.30 10.03 1.63
N VAL A 60 -9.79 8.87 2.10
CA VAL A 60 -8.93 7.71 2.39
C VAL A 60 -8.32 7.15 1.12
N ASN A 61 -9.03 7.16 0.00
CA ASN A 61 -8.46 6.72 -1.27
C ASN A 61 -7.33 7.65 -1.74
N PHE A 62 -7.48 8.97 -1.61
CA PHE A 62 -6.46 9.93 -2.04
C PHE A 62 -5.20 9.86 -1.17
N PHE A 63 -5.35 10.00 0.15
CA PHE A 63 -4.21 10.01 1.06
C PHE A 63 -3.66 8.61 1.32
N GLY A 64 -4.53 7.61 1.51
CA GLY A 64 -4.13 6.24 1.83
C GLY A 64 -3.69 5.45 0.60
N GLY A 65 -4.62 5.21 -0.33
CA GLY A 65 -4.41 4.31 -1.47
C GLY A 65 -3.61 4.89 -2.64
N GLY A 66 -3.64 6.22 -2.80
CA GLY A 66 -2.90 6.92 -3.85
C GLY A 66 -1.51 7.32 -3.38
N PHE A 67 -1.42 8.47 -2.73
CA PHE A 67 -0.15 9.15 -2.48
C PHE A 67 0.80 8.36 -1.56
N CYS A 68 0.34 7.88 -0.41
CA CYS A 68 1.20 7.18 0.56
C CYS A 68 1.83 5.90 -0.01
N ILE A 69 1.08 5.11 -0.79
CA ILE A 69 1.60 3.86 -1.36
C ILE A 69 2.75 4.13 -2.34
N PHE A 70 2.64 5.16 -3.18
CA PHE A 70 3.73 5.52 -4.10
C PHE A 70 4.99 5.98 -3.38
N VAL A 71 4.85 6.76 -2.31
CA VAL A 71 5.98 7.20 -1.49
C VAL A 71 6.70 5.99 -0.88
N ILE A 72 5.95 5.10 -0.23
CA ILE A 72 6.51 3.91 0.42
C ILE A 72 7.18 3.00 -0.62
N ALA A 73 6.52 2.71 -1.74
CA ALA A 73 7.06 1.86 -2.80
C ALA A 73 8.36 2.45 -3.41
N THR A 74 8.44 3.77 -3.58
CA THR A 74 9.64 4.43 -4.10
C THR A 74 10.82 4.26 -3.13
N VAL A 75 10.58 4.49 -1.84
CA VAL A 75 11.60 4.32 -0.80
C VAL A 75 12.04 2.85 -0.69
N GLU A 76 11.11 1.90 -0.73
CA GLU A 76 11.41 0.47 -0.69
C GLU A 76 12.29 0.02 -1.86
N ILE A 77 11.96 0.42 -3.09
CA ILE A 77 12.77 0.03 -4.25
C ILE A 77 14.16 0.67 -4.19
N ILE A 78 14.26 1.95 -3.81
CA ILE A 78 15.57 2.61 -3.64
C ILE A 78 16.39 1.89 -2.56
N ALA A 79 15.77 1.52 -1.45
CA ALA A 79 16.42 0.78 -0.37
C ALA A 79 16.94 -0.58 -0.85
N ILE A 80 16.17 -1.31 -1.66
CA ILE A 80 16.58 -2.60 -2.25
C ILE A 80 17.78 -2.39 -3.19
N VAL A 81 17.72 -1.42 -4.10
CA VAL A 81 18.77 -1.21 -5.11
C VAL A 81 20.08 -0.75 -4.45
N LEU A 82 20.02 0.18 -3.48
CA LEU A 82 21.21 0.74 -2.83
C LEU A 82 21.78 -0.15 -1.71
N THR A 83 20.91 -0.72 -0.85
CA THR A 83 21.36 -1.45 0.35
C THR A 83 21.54 -2.94 0.08
N TYR A 84 20.56 -3.56 -0.58
CA TYR A 84 20.60 -5.01 -0.83
C TYR A 84 21.43 -5.36 -2.06
N GLY A 85 21.26 -4.59 -3.14
CA GLY A 85 21.97 -4.75 -4.41
C GLY A 85 21.38 -5.86 -5.29
N ILE A 86 21.32 -5.60 -6.60
CA ILE A 86 20.61 -6.50 -7.53
C ILE A 86 21.29 -7.86 -7.72
N GLN A 87 22.60 -7.95 -7.45
CA GLN A 87 23.33 -9.21 -7.57
C GLN A 87 22.88 -10.21 -6.48
N ARG A 88 22.70 -9.75 -5.24
CA ARG A 88 22.22 -10.60 -4.14
C ARG A 88 20.80 -11.07 -4.44
N LEU A 89 19.93 -10.14 -4.85
CA LEU A 89 18.57 -10.46 -5.25
C LEU A 89 18.50 -11.48 -6.41
N SER A 90 19.43 -11.39 -7.37
CA SER A 90 19.52 -12.37 -8.47
C SER A 90 19.94 -13.76 -7.99
N ILE A 91 20.84 -13.84 -7.00
CA ILE A 91 21.30 -15.10 -6.42
C ILE A 91 20.18 -15.75 -5.60
N ASP A 92 19.45 -14.97 -4.80
CA ASP A 92 18.32 -15.49 -4.03
C ASP A 92 17.20 -15.99 -4.95
N THR A 93 16.95 -15.26 -6.03
CA THR A 93 16.01 -15.69 -7.08
C THR A 93 16.42 -17.03 -7.68
N GLN A 94 17.73 -17.21 -7.97
CA GLN A 94 18.25 -18.49 -8.45
C GLN A 94 18.13 -19.60 -7.41
N PHE A 95 18.35 -19.31 -6.12
CA PHE A 95 18.19 -20.27 -5.04
C PHE A 95 16.73 -20.74 -4.88
N MET A 96 15.76 -19.83 -5.03
CA MET A 96 14.34 -20.14 -4.87
C MET A 96 13.72 -20.82 -6.12
N LEU A 97 14.08 -20.36 -7.32
CA LEU A 97 13.47 -20.79 -8.58
C LEU A 97 14.34 -21.77 -9.39
N GLY A 98 15.57 -22.02 -8.96
CA GLY A 98 16.55 -22.85 -9.68
C GLY A 98 17.09 -22.23 -10.97
N THR A 99 16.67 -21.01 -11.33
CA THR A 99 17.04 -20.34 -12.59
C THR A 99 17.54 -18.93 -12.33
N TYR A 100 18.61 -18.55 -13.04
CA TYR A 100 19.16 -17.19 -12.91
C TYR A 100 18.27 -16.21 -13.69
N PRO A 101 17.88 -15.06 -13.09
CA PRO A 101 17.03 -14.09 -13.77
C PRO A 101 17.71 -13.54 -15.03
N SER A 102 16.94 -13.45 -16.11
CA SER A 102 17.44 -12.92 -17.38
C SER A 102 17.84 -11.45 -17.27
N TRP A 103 18.63 -10.97 -18.24
CA TRP A 103 19.10 -9.58 -18.25
C TRP A 103 17.95 -8.56 -18.22
N PHE A 104 16.81 -8.88 -18.84
CA PHE A 104 15.61 -8.04 -18.83
C PHE A 104 15.09 -7.78 -17.41
N TRP A 105 15.03 -8.81 -16.55
CA TRP A 105 14.57 -8.66 -15.17
C TRP A 105 15.52 -7.81 -14.34
N ARG A 106 16.82 -8.03 -14.52
CA ARG A 106 17.87 -7.26 -13.81
C ARG A 106 17.83 -5.78 -14.19
N PHE A 107 17.65 -5.47 -15.47
CA PHE A 107 17.51 -4.09 -15.94
C PHE A 107 16.23 -3.44 -15.41
N THR A 108 15.11 -4.17 -15.44
CA THR A 108 13.82 -3.69 -14.95
C THR A 108 13.89 -3.31 -13.47
N TRP A 109 14.45 -4.17 -12.63
CA TRP A 109 14.53 -3.90 -11.18
C TRP A 109 15.54 -2.82 -10.82
N THR A 110 16.65 -2.70 -11.56
CA THR A 110 17.72 -1.75 -11.22
C THR A 110 17.42 -0.34 -11.73
N PHE A 111 16.79 -0.22 -12.90
CA PHE A 111 16.64 1.05 -13.60
C PHE A 111 15.19 1.41 -13.88
N THR A 112 14.42 0.54 -14.54
CA THR A 112 13.07 0.88 -15.00
C THR A 112 12.10 1.12 -13.84
N SER A 113 12.05 0.21 -12.86
CA SER A 113 11.16 0.31 -11.70
C SER A 113 11.43 1.54 -10.83
N PRO A 114 12.67 1.83 -10.37
CA PRO A 114 12.92 3.03 -9.58
C PRO A 114 12.68 4.31 -10.38
N LEU A 115 13.05 4.34 -11.67
CA LEU A 115 12.83 5.52 -12.51
C LEU A 115 11.34 5.81 -12.70
N LEU A 116 10.54 4.78 -13.03
CA LEU A 116 9.11 4.95 -13.26
C LEU A 116 8.38 5.40 -12.00
N LEU A 117 8.69 4.80 -10.84
CA LEU A 117 8.11 5.23 -9.57
C LEU A 117 8.51 6.65 -9.20
N LEU A 118 9.77 7.04 -9.41
CA LEU A 118 10.24 8.39 -9.16
C LEU A 118 9.52 9.41 -10.06
N VAL A 119 9.35 9.11 -11.35
CA VAL A 119 8.61 9.97 -12.29
C VAL A 119 7.16 10.15 -11.85
N ILE A 120 6.47 9.06 -11.50
CA ILE A 120 5.08 9.11 -11.01
C ILE A 120 4.99 9.90 -9.72
N LEU A 121 5.95 9.73 -8.80
CA LEU A 121 5.98 10.47 -7.54
C LEU A 121 6.20 11.97 -7.74
N VAL A 122 7.13 12.37 -8.62
CA VAL A 122 7.35 13.79 -8.96
C VAL A 122 6.12 14.38 -9.63
N TYR A 123 5.48 13.64 -10.54
CA TYR A 123 4.23 14.05 -11.17
C TYR A 123 3.11 14.24 -10.12
N ALA A 124 2.94 13.28 -9.21
CA ALA A 124 1.96 13.35 -8.13
C ALA A 124 2.21 14.52 -7.18
N LEU A 125 3.47 14.84 -6.87
CA LEU A 125 3.83 16.02 -6.07
C LEU A 125 3.57 17.34 -6.81
N SER A 126 3.84 17.38 -8.11
CA SER A 126 3.61 18.59 -8.92
C SER A 126 2.13 18.90 -9.16
N THR A 127 1.29 17.86 -9.18
CA THR A 127 -0.17 17.96 -9.40
C THR A 127 -0.93 17.77 -8.08
N LEU A 128 -0.25 17.99 -6.94
CA LEU A 128 -0.85 17.78 -5.62
C LEU A 128 -1.83 18.92 -5.30
N GLU A 129 -3.03 18.81 -5.83
CA GLU A 129 -4.18 19.57 -5.37
C GLU A 129 -4.93 18.75 -4.30
N VAL A 130 -5.32 19.39 -3.20
CA VAL A 130 -6.16 18.74 -2.19
C VAL A 130 -7.48 18.31 -2.85
N PRO A 131 -7.91 17.05 -2.69
CA PRO A 131 -9.04 16.51 -3.44
C PRO A 131 -10.35 17.19 -3.02
N VAL A 132 -10.84 18.15 -3.80
CA VAL A 132 -12.13 18.81 -3.54
C VAL A 132 -13.26 17.87 -3.97
N TYR A 133 -14.10 17.44 -3.03
CA TYR A 133 -15.26 16.59 -3.31
C TYR A 133 -16.50 17.44 -3.58
N GLN A 134 -16.83 17.64 -4.86
CA GLN A 134 -17.89 18.54 -5.35
C GLN A 134 -17.67 20.00 -4.92
N ASP A 135 -17.95 20.96 -5.80
CA ASP A 135 -17.72 22.41 -5.62
C ASP A 135 -18.53 23.10 -4.48
N ALA A 136 -18.72 22.45 -3.32
CA ALA A 136 -19.52 22.96 -2.21
C ALA A 136 -18.96 22.68 -0.80
N TYR A 137 -17.92 21.85 -0.62
CA TYR A 137 -17.36 21.56 0.70
C TYR A 137 -15.84 21.72 0.71
N HIS A 138 -15.38 22.93 1.00
CA HIS A 138 -14.01 23.18 1.42
C HIS A 138 -13.72 22.32 2.67
N PHE A 139 -12.59 21.60 2.68
CA PHE A 139 -12.04 21.10 3.93
C PHE A 139 -11.94 22.28 4.90
N SER A 140 -12.73 22.26 5.98
CA SER A 140 -12.62 23.30 6.99
C SER A 140 -11.17 23.32 7.49
N PRO A 141 -10.51 24.49 7.53
CA PRO A 141 -9.10 24.59 7.89
C PRO A 141 -8.76 24.11 9.30
N GLY A 142 -9.75 23.77 10.14
CA GLY A 142 -9.56 23.33 11.53
C GLY A 142 -8.95 21.94 11.77
N VAL A 143 -8.44 21.25 10.74
CA VAL A 143 -7.68 19.97 10.89
C VAL A 143 -6.16 20.19 10.80
N LEU A 144 -5.72 21.32 10.26
CA LEU A 144 -4.33 21.79 10.36
C LEU A 144 -4.35 22.97 11.31
N GLY A 145 -4.10 22.68 12.60
CA GLY A 145 -4.25 23.66 13.68
C GLY A 145 -3.60 25.00 13.38
N GLU A 146 -4.45 25.99 13.15
CA GLU A 146 -4.27 27.42 13.43
C GLU A 146 -5.54 27.87 14.19
#